data_AF-A4BJW9-F1
#
_entry.id   AF-A4BJW9-F1
#
_cell.length_a   1.000
_cell.length_b   1.000
_cell.length_c   1.000
_cell.angle_alpha   90.00
_cell.angle_beta   90.00
_cell.angle_gamma   90.00
#
_symmetry.space_group_name_H-M   'P 1'
#
loop_
_entity.id
_entity.type
_entity.pdbx_description
1 polymer ?
#
loop_
_entity_poly.entity_id
_entity_poly.type
_entity_poly.pdbx_seq_one_letter_code
_entity_poly.pdbx_strand_id
1 'polypeptide(L)'
;MNNARTEEVLILLKRVRFITYKQLAQYFGISQKNANKHINSMCEQKLLEPVPGARPSAFRMSTKAATAANVEYMRKWRSPAAVHQYLMRNEFELTMRQRWPDFQMLTAGQVKSRGLNLAKAEWPARFTDDQGQVHLALVLIDDYMMHVDRLRHALIRKHETKNNDAYMAAFRAGKIDRIPRWDKYVSWLFVVTTFESRVDQFKSEASKLWTKTTKKIFINGKHETVNLEMPDRVNIEVQSLKPIWRIA
;
A
#
# COMPACT_ATOMS: atom_id res chain seq x y z
N MET A 1 -13.85 29.13 11.57
CA MET A 1 -13.86 28.08 10.51
C MET A 1 -12.55 27.29 10.34
N ASN A 2 -11.45 27.57 11.08
CA ASN A 2 -10.16 26.86 10.87
C ASN A 2 -10.02 25.49 11.57
N ASN A 3 -10.69 25.23 12.70
CA ASN A 3 -10.42 24.02 13.50
C ASN A 3 -10.88 22.70 12.85
N ALA A 4 -12.03 22.70 12.16
CA ALA A 4 -12.55 21.49 11.51
C ALA A 4 -11.59 20.95 10.44
N ARG A 5 -11.00 21.85 9.62
CA ARG A 5 -10.00 21.44 8.61
C ARG A 5 -8.71 20.93 9.23
N THR A 6 -8.25 21.51 10.34
CA THR A 6 -7.07 21.02 11.06
C THR A 6 -7.27 19.57 11.51
N GLU A 7 -8.42 19.26 12.09
CA GLU A 7 -8.75 17.91 12.53
C GLU A 7 -8.81 16.91 11.37
N GLU A 8 -9.45 17.29 10.26
CA GLU A 8 -9.49 16.48 9.04
C GLU A 8 -8.09 16.15 8.50
N VAL A 9 -7.18 17.13 8.52
CA VAL A 9 -5.77 16.92 8.10
C VAL A 9 -5.06 15.93 9.02
N LEU A 10 -5.28 16.02 10.34
CA LEU A 10 -4.68 15.08 11.29
C LEU A 10 -5.27 13.67 11.12
N ILE A 11 -6.58 13.54 10.87
CA ILE A 11 -7.25 12.27 10.55
C ILE A 11 -6.67 11.68 9.26
N LEU A 12 -6.50 12.49 8.21
CA LEU A 12 -5.85 12.05 6.98
C LEU A 12 -4.44 11.55 7.26
N LEU A 13 -3.64 12.31 8.02
CA LEU A 13 -2.27 11.96 8.34
C LEU A 13 -2.18 10.65 9.11
N LYS A 14 -3.09 10.35 10.05
CA LYS A 14 -3.19 9.01 10.69
C LYS A 14 -3.17 7.88 9.66
N ARG A 15 -3.76 8.09 8.49
CA ARG A 15 -3.79 7.07 7.42
C ARG A 15 -2.58 7.15 6.49
N VAL A 16 -2.25 8.34 6.00
CA VAL A 16 -1.25 8.53 4.94
C VAL A 16 0.19 8.72 5.42
N ARG A 17 0.36 9.00 6.72
CA ARG A 17 1.60 9.24 7.48
C ARG A 17 2.43 10.45 7.08
N PHE A 18 2.65 10.62 5.78
CA PHE A 18 3.42 11.70 5.21
C PHE A 18 2.61 12.35 4.11
N ILE A 19 2.76 13.66 3.92
CA ILE A 19 2.05 14.38 2.87
C ILE A 19 2.89 15.51 2.31
N THR A 20 2.73 15.81 1.03
CA THR A 20 3.28 17.02 0.40
C THR A 20 2.20 18.09 0.26
N TYR A 21 2.59 19.33 -0.02
CA TYR A 21 1.63 20.39 -0.34
C TYR A 21 0.69 20.00 -1.50
N LYS A 22 1.24 19.37 -2.55
CA LYS A 22 0.49 18.93 -3.73
C LYS A 22 -0.55 17.86 -3.35
N GLN A 23 -0.12 16.85 -2.59
CA GLN A 23 -1.01 15.76 -2.18
C GLN A 23 -2.10 16.27 -1.25
N LEU A 24 -1.79 17.17 -0.32
CA LEU A 24 -2.80 17.79 0.54
C LEU A 24 -3.83 18.56 -0.28
N ALA A 25 -3.37 19.36 -1.25
CA ALA A 25 -4.24 20.08 -2.17
C ALA A 25 -5.21 19.13 -2.90
N GLN A 26 -4.70 17.99 -3.39
CA GLN A 26 -5.51 17.00 -4.10
C GLN A 26 -6.49 16.26 -3.19
N TYR A 27 -6.09 15.86 -1.97
CA TYR A 27 -7.00 15.18 -1.03
C TYR A 27 -8.21 16.04 -0.65
N PHE A 28 -8.01 17.35 -0.52
CA PHE A 28 -9.03 18.30 -0.06
C PHE A 28 -9.67 19.13 -1.18
N GLY A 29 -9.27 18.93 -2.44
CA GLY A 29 -9.79 19.72 -3.57
C GLY A 29 -9.52 21.21 -3.45
N ILE A 30 -8.38 21.60 -2.85
CA ILE A 30 -8.00 23.01 -2.65
C ILE A 30 -6.80 23.39 -3.51
N SER A 31 -6.58 24.69 -3.72
CA SER A 31 -5.38 25.17 -4.40
C SER A 31 -4.11 24.84 -3.61
N GLN A 32 -2.99 24.61 -4.30
CA GLN A 32 -1.69 24.36 -3.65
C GLN A 32 -1.24 25.54 -2.77
N LYS A 33 -1.60 26.78 -3.13
CA LYS A 33 -1.39 27.97 -2.30
C LYS A 33 -2.12 27.87 -0.95
N ASN A 34 -3.36 27.39 -0.96
CA ASN A 34 -4.15 27.21 0.26
C ASN A 34 -3.64 26.04 1.10
N ALA A 35 -3.22 24.94 0.46
CA ALA A 35 -2.57 23.83 1.14
C ALA A 35 -1.26 24.25 1.82
N ASN A 36 -0.45 25.09 1.16
CA ASN A 36 0.78 25.67 1.73
C ASN A 36 0.47 26.51 2.97
N LYS A 37 -0.51 27.42 2.89
CA LYS A 37 -0.96 28.21 4.05
C LYS A 37 -1.42 27.32 5.22
N HIS A 38 -2.19 26.27 4.95
CA HIS A 38 -2.67 25.35 5.99
C HIS A 38 -1.52 24.61 6.67
N ILE A 39 -0.60 24.03 5.89
CA ILE A 39 0.55 23.30 6.44
C ILE A 39 1.43 24.24 7.28
N ASN A 40 1.75 25.45 6.81
CA ASN A 40 2.58 26.38 7.57
C ASN A 40 1.92 26.80 8.88
N SER A 41 0.61 27.11 8.85
CA SER A 41 -0.13 27.42 10.07
C SER A 41 -0.13 26.26 11.07
N MET A 42 -0.27 25.01 10.59
CA MET A 42 -0.20 23.83 11.46
C MET A 42 1.22 23.55 11.97
N CYS A 43 2.27 23.90 11.21
CA CYS A 43 3.66 23.86 11.66
C CYS A 43 3.93 24.90 12.76
N GLU A 44 3.42 26.12 12.62
CA GLU A 44 3.51 27.20 13.64
C GLU A 44 2.83 26.76 14.95
N GLN A 45 1.69 26.07 14.85
CA GLN A 45 0.98 25.49 15.98
C GLN A 45 1.65 24.22 16.55
N LYS A 46 2.78 23.79 15.98
CA LYS A 46 3.52 22.56 16.33
C LYS A 46 2.66 21.29 16.20
N LEU A 47 1.70 21.29 15.29
CA LEU A 47 0.87 20.11 14.97
C LEU A 47 1.54 19.25 13.89
N LEU A 48 2.22 19.89 12.95
CA LEU A 48 3.01 19.25 11.90
C LEU A 48 4.49 19.59 12.04
N GLU A 49 5.33 18.76 11.44
CA GLU A 49 6.76 19.03 11.28
C GLU A 49 7.23 18.59 9.89
N PRO A 50 8.18 19.33 9.27
CA PRO A 50 8.80 18.92 8.02
C PRO A 50 9.66 17.67 8.26
N VAL A 51 9.70 16.78 7.26
CA VAL A 51 10.58 15.62 7.26
C VAL A 51 11.95 16.02 6.71
N PRO A 52 13.03 15.98 7.51
CA PRO A 52 14.36 16.37 7.04
C PRO A 52 14.81 15.53 5.86
N GLY A 53 15.37 16.18 4.84
CA GLY A 53 15.92 15.52 3.65
C GLY A 53 14.89 15.03 2.62
N ALA A 54 13.58 15.19 2.86
CA ALA A 54 12.56 14.83 1.87
C ALA A 54 12.45 15.90 0.77
N ARG A 55 12.52 15.47 -0.50
CA ARG A 55 12.34 16.33 -1.69
C ARG A 55 11.37 15.69 -2.69
N PRO A 56 10.17 16.24 -2.94
CA PRO A 56 9.64 17.49 -2.40
C PRO A 56 9.42 17.44 -0.89
N SER A 57 9.33 18.63 -0.28
CA SER A 57 9.07 18.77 1.16
C SER A 57 7.85 17.95 1.57
N ALA A 58 8.08 17.03 2.50
CA ALA A 58 7.06 16.20 3.09
C ALA A 58 6.85 16.59 4.55
N PHE A 59 5.63 16.40 5.03
CA PHE A 59 5.20 16.77 6.38
C PHE A 59 4.58 15.56 7.06
N ARG A 60 4.76 15.47 8.37
CA ARG A 60 4.10 14.47 9.23
C ARG A 60 3.51 15.17 10.45
N MET A 61 2.67 14.45 11.20
CA MET A 61 2.28 14.90 12.54
C MET A 61 3.53 15.04 13.41
N SER A 62 3.59 16.12 14.18
CA SER A 62 4.64 16.32 15.18
C SER A 62 4.54 15.25 16.27
N THR A 63 5.64 15.02 17.00
CA THR A 63 5.62 14.10 18.15
C THR A 63 4.53 14.47 19.16
N LYS A 64 4.33 15.78 19.41
CA LYS A 64 3.29 16.28 20.32
C LYS A 64 1.88 15.92 19.82
N ALA A 65 1.57 16.21 18.56
CA ALA A 65 0.27 15.91 17.97
C ALA A 65 0.02 14.40 17.89
N ALA A 66 1.04 13.62 17.50
CA ALA A 66 0.95 12.17 17.47
C ALA A 66 0.68 11.56 18.85
N THR A 67 1.22 12.14 19.93
CA THR A 67 0.91 11.73 21.31
C THR A 67 -0.52 12.04 21.69
N ALA A 68 -0.99 13.27 21.46
CA ALA A 68 -2.38 13.64 21.71
C ALA A 68 -3.38 12.77 20.92
N ALA A 69 -2.98 12.34 19.73
CA ALA A 69 -3.80 11.53 18.84
C ALA A 69 -3.68 10.01 19.05
N ASN A 70 -2.89 9.56 20.04
CA ASN A 70 -2.56 8.17 20.33
C ASN A 70 -1.99 7.37 19.13
N VAL A 71 -1.01 7.96 18.43
CA VAL A 71 -0.42 7.42 17.19
C VAL A 71 1.08 7.14 17.36
N GLU A 72 1.42 6.06 18.05
CA GLU A 72 2.80 5.75 18.43
C GLU A 72 3.76 5.56 17.24
N TYR A 73 3.29 4.96 16.14
CA TYR A 73 4.16 4.61 15.01
C TYR A 73 4.70 5.81 14.24
N MET A 74 4.14 7.01 14.44
CA MET A 74 4.62 8.25 13.81
C MET A 74 5.81 8.88 14.53
N ARG A 75 6.10 8.45 15.77
CA ARG A 75 7.22 8.97 16.56
C ARG A 75 8.58 8.44 16.08
N LYS A 76 8.60 7.30 15.39
CA LYS A 76 9.85 6.65 14.92
C LYS A 76 10.41 7.37 13.69
N TRP A 77 11.73 7.58 13.67
CA TRP A 77 12.45 8.04 12.48
C TRP A 77 12.23 7.06 11.32
N ARG A 78 12.18 7.58 10.09
CA ARG A 78 12.04 6.79 8.86
C ARG A 78 13.12 7.22 7.88
N SER A 79 13.70 6.23 7.21
CA SER A 79 14.65 6.51 6.13
C SER A 79 13.95 7.27 5.00
N PRO A 80 14.71 8.08 4.24
CA PRO A 80 14.17 8.76 3.08
C PRO A 80 13.44 7.80 2.12
N ALA A 81 14.01 6.65 1.80
CA ALA A 81 13.36 5.62 0.97
C ALA A 81 12.00 5.16 1.52
N ALA A 82 11.86 5.00 2.84
CA ALA A 82 10.58 4.64 3.45
C ALA A 82 9.55 5.78 3.31
N VAL A 83 9.97 7.04 3.50
CA VAL A 83 9.11 8.21 3.29
C VAL A 83 8.64 8.27 1.83
N HIS A 84 9.56 8.06 0.89
CA HIS A 84 9.25 8.01 -0.54
C HIS A 84 8.17 6.96 -0.86
N GLN A 85 8.27 5.74 -0.33
CA GLN A 85 7.24 4.71 -0.54
C GLN A 85 5.85 5.13 -0.04
N TYR A 86 5.75 5.82 1.10
CA TYR A 86 4.47 6.36 1.56
C TYR A 86 3.93 7.45 0.63
N LEU A 87 4.79 8.35 0.16
CA LEU A 87 4.38 9.39 -0.77
C LEU A 87 3.91 8.79 -2.11
N MET A 88 4.59 7.75 -2.61
CA MET A 88 4.20 7.00 -3.81
C MET A 88 2.86 6.31 -3.63
N ARG A 89 2.65 5.66 -2.48
CA ARG A 89 1.35 5.08 -2.09
C ARG A 89 0.25 6.13 -2.12
N ASN A 90 0.50 7.31 -1.58
CA ASN A 90 -0.48 8.38 -1.52
C ASN A 90 -0.79 8.97 -2.90
N GLU A 91 0.22 9.09 -3.77
CA GLU A 91 0.03 9.53 -5.16
C GLU A 91 -0.79 8.50 -5.94
N PHE A 92 -0.47 7.21 -5.80
CA PHE A 92 -1.22 6.13 -6.44
C PHE A 92 -2.70 6.16 -6.02
N GLU A 93 -2.97 6.30 -4.73
CA GLU A 93 -4.34 6.43 -4.24
C GLU A 93 -5.06 7.64 -4.86
N LEU A 94 -4.42 8.81 -4.90
CA LEU A 94 -5.00 10.00 -5.51
C LEU A 94 -5.30 9.80 -7.00
N THR A 95 -4.42 9.13 -7.73
CA THR A 95 -4.64 8.74 -9.13
C THR A 95 -5.83 7.81 -9.26
N MET A 96 -5.91 6.76 -8.43
CA MET A 96 -7.01 5.80 -8.50
C MET A 96 -8.34 6.45 -8.14
N ARG A 97 -8.36 7.45 -7.25
CA ARG A 97 -9.57 8.22 -6.91
C ARG A 97 -10.14 9.04 -8.06
N GLN A 98 -9.36 9.30 -9.11
CA GLN A 98 -9.88 9.90 -10.34
C GLN A 98 -10.75 8.92 -11.14
N ARG A 99 -10.46 7.61 -11.03
CA ARG A 99 -11.20 6.53 -11.67
C ARG A 99 -12.31 5.99 -10.77
N TRP A 100 -11.96 5.64 -9.54
CA TRP A 100 -12.86 5.09 -8.53
C TRP A 100 -12.86 6.01 -7.31
N PRO A 101 -13.83 6.93 -7.17
CA PRO A 101 -13.81 7.98 -6.13
C PRO A 101 -13.68 7.47 -4.67
N ASP A 102 -14.15 6.24 -4.43
CA ASP A 102 -14.08 5.56 -3.13
C ASP A 102 -12.79 4.75 -2.91
N PHE A 103 -11.87 4.75 -3.89
CA PHE A 103 -10.60 4.04 -3.77
C PHE A 103 -9.82 4.53 -2.56
N GLN A 104 -9.48 3.60 -1.69
CA GLN A 104 -8.80 3.90 -0.44
C GLN A 104 -7.78 2.82 -0.11
N MET A 105 -6.55 3.24 0.19
CA MET A 105 -5.57 2.36 0.79
C MET A 105 -5.91 2.10 2.25
N LEU A 106 -5.95 0.83 2.61
CA LEU A 106 -6.21 0.34 3.95
C LEU A 106 -4.93 0.40 4.81
N THR A 107 -5.12 0.47 6.11
CA THR A 107 -4.06 0.40 7.12
C THR A 107 -3.78 -1.04 7.52
N ALA A 108 -2.59 -1.30 8.08
CA ALA A 108 -2.24 -2.62 8.60
C ALA A 108 -3.27 -3.15 9.62
N GLY A 109 -3.81 -2.27 10.48
CA GLY A 109 -4.82 -2.65 11.48
C GLY A 109 -6.10 -3.19 10.85
N GLN A 110 -6.51 -2.67 9.70
CA GLN A 110 -7.74 -3.07 9.00
C GLN A 110 -7.65 -4.46 8.35
N VAL A 111 -6.44 -4.95 8.04
CA VAL A 111 -6.24 -6.28 7.45
C VAL A 111 -5.75 -7.32 8.45
N LYS A 112 -5.30 -6.89 9.63
CA LYS A 112 -4.80 -7.78 10.69
C LYS A 112 -5.85 -8.78 11.17
N SER A 113 -7.13 -8.38 11.22
CA SER A 113 -8.24 -9.28 11.57
C SER A 113 -8.41 -10.46 10.62
N ARG A 114 -7.90 -10.37 9.38
CA ARG A 114 -7.90 -11.45 8.39
C ARG A 114 -6.63 -12.32 8.45
N GLY A 115 -5.81 -12.13 9.49
CA GLY A 115 -4.51 -12.79 9.63
C GLY A 115 -3.44 -12.30 8.65
N LEU A 116 -3.71 -11.22 7.91
CA LEU A 116 -2.79 -10.69 6.91
C LEU A 116 -1.79 -9.73 7.56
N ASN A 117 -0.52 -9.95 7.25
CA ASN A 117 0.61 -9.14 7.72
C ASN A 117 1.30 -8.47 6.52
N LEU A 118 1.40 -7.13 6.53
CA LEU A 118 1.96 -6.37 5.42
C LEU A 118 3.49 -6.48 5.37
N ALA A 119 4.03 -6.83 4.20
CA ALA A 119 5.44 -6.56 3.90
C ALA A 119 5.65 -5.05 3.60
N LYS A 120 6.90 -4.59 3.60
CA LYS A 120 7.24 -3.15 3.43
C LYS A 120 6.64 -2.51 2.16
N ALA A 121 6.52 -3.28 1.08
CA ALA A 121 6.02 -2.83 -0.23
C ALA A 121 4.56 -3.22 -0.49
N GLU A 122 3.87 -3.84 0.47
CA GLU A 122 2.50 -4.32 0.32
C GLU A 122 1.51 -3.33 0.91
N TRP A 123 0.61 -2.83 0.06
CA TRP A 123 -0.38 -1.83 0.44
C TRP A 123 -1.78 -2.32 0.05
N PRO A 124 -2.58 -2.82 1.00
CA PRO A 124 -3.94 -3.21 0.71
C PRO A 124 -4.78 -1.99 0.35
N ALA A 125 -5.72 -2.17 -0.57
CA ALA A 125 -6.70 -1.15 -0.93
C ALA A 125 -8.11 -1.76 -1.07
N ARG A 126 -9.10 -0.88 -1.06
CA ARG A 126 -10.50 -1.18 -1.33
C ARG A 126 -11.04 -0.14 -2.30
N PHE A 127 -11.90 -0.56 -3.21
CA PHE A 127 -12.66 0.33 -4.09
C PHE A 127 -13.93 -0.36 -4.58
N THR A 128 -14.82 0.40 -5.20
CA THR A 128 -16.00 -0.09 -5.90
C THR A 128 -15.80 0.15 -7.39
N ASP A 129 -15.94 -0.88 -8.21
CA ASP A 129 -15.80 -0.75 -9.66
C ASP A 129 -17.04 -0.10 -10.31
N ASP A 130 -16.99 0.07 -11.63
CA ASP A 130 -18.06 0.70 -12.40
C ASP A 130 -19.35 -0.13 -12.42
N GLN A 131 -19.29 -1.41 -12.02
CA GLN A 131 -20.43 -2.32 -11.89
C GLN A 131 -21.02 -2.33 -10.47
N GLY A 132 -20.46 -1.54 -9.54
CA GLY A 132 -20.89 -1.52 -8.15
C GLY A 132 -20.31 -2.66 -7.31
N GLN A 133 -19.37 -3.44 -7.82
CA GLN A 133 -18.73 -4.53 -7.10
C GLN A 133 -17.62 -3.99 -6.20
N VAL A 134 -17.66 -4.38 -4.92
CA VAL A 134 -16.60 -4.02 -3.96
C VAL A 134 -15.42 -4.98 -4.10
N HIS A 135 -14.25 -4.41 -4.34
CA HIS A 135 -13.00 -5.14 -4.46
C HIS A 135 -12.07 -4.88 -3.28
N LEU A 136 -11.35 -5.93 -2.90
CA LEU A 136 -10.08 -5.80 -2.18
C LEU A 136 -8.94 -5.96 -3.18
N ALA A 137 -7.95 -5.08 -3.05
CA ALA A 137 -6.77 -5.07 -3.89
C ALA A 137 -5.50 -5.14 -3.05
N LEU A 138 -4.45 -5.68 -3.65
CA LEU A 138 -3.08 -5.52 -3.18
C LEU A 138 -2.36 -4.56 -4.12
N VAL A 139 -1.75 -3.52 -3.57
CA VAL A 139 -0.89 -2.60 -4.34
C VAL A 139 0.55 -2.87 -3.92
N LEU A 140 1.39 -3.21 -4.90
CA LEU A 140 2.82 -3.44 -4.71
C LEU A 140 3.58 -2.25 -5.26
N ILE A 141 4.31 -1.56 -4.39
CA ILE A 141 5.14 -0.41 -4.74
C ILE A 141 6.59 -0.81 -4.52
N ASP A 142 7.33 -1.04 -5.58
CA ASP A 142 8.76 -1.35 -5.52
C ASP A 142 9.54 -0.47 -6.48
N ASP A 143 10.72 -0.05 -6.00
CA ASP A 143 11.54 0.93 -6.65
C ASP A 143 12.62 0.27 -7.51
N TYR A 144 13.04 -0.99 -7.29
CA TYR A 144 14.23 -1.47 -8.02
C TYR A 144 14.20 -2.83 -8.70
N MET A 145 13.50 -3.89 -8.26
CA MET A 145 13.57 -5.20 -8.96
C MET A 145 12.39 -6.13 -8.59
N MET A 146 11.16 -5.78 -8.95
CA MET A 146 10.06 -6.74 -8.81
C MET A 146 10.12 -7.79 -9.92
N HIS A 147 10.86 -8.89 -9.74
CA HIS A 147 10.71 -10.04 -10.65
C HIS A 147 9.27 -10.60 -10.57
N VAL A 148 8.73 -11.17 -11.67
CA VAL A 148 7.34 -11.71 -11.67
C VAL A 148 7.16 -12.80 -10.60
N ASP A 149 8.19 -13.59 -10.31
CA ASP A 149 8.18 -14.56 -9.20
C ASP A 149 7.94 -13.91 -7.84
N ARG A 150 8.38 -12.66 -7.65
CA ARG A 150 8.15 -11.91 -6.41
C ARG A 150 6.70 -11.47 -6.28
N LEU A 151 6.02 -11.16 -7.38
CA LEU A 151 4.58 -10.89 -7.41
C LEU A 151 3.80 -12.15 -7.00
N ARG A 152 4.15 -13.29 -7.62
CA ARG A 152 3.59 -14.59 -7.25
C ARG A 152 3.81 -14.88 -5.77
N HIS A 153 5.05 -14.74 -5.31
CA HIS A 153 5.39 -14.97 -3.91
C HIS A 153 4.61 -14.05 -2.98
N ALA A 154 4.47 -12.76 -3.30
CA ALA A 154 3.65 -11.84 -2.51
C ALA A 154 2.20 -12.34 -2.40
N LEU A 155 1.60 -12.80 -3.49
CA LEU A 155 0.22 -13.31 -3.48
C LEU A 155 0.04 -14.60 -2.66
N ILE A 156 0.97 -15.56 -2.82
CA ILE A 156 0.80 -16.92 -2.28
C ILE A 156 1.56 -17.18 -0.98
N ARG A 157 2.39 -16.23 -0.50
CA ARG A 157 3.12 -16.42 0.76
C ARG A 157 2.12 -16.57 1.91
N LYS A 158 2.41 -17.51 2.80
CA LYS A 158 1.64 -17.67 4.04
C LYS A 158 1.99 -16.53 4.99
N HIS A 159 0.99 -15.88 5.56
CA HIS A 159 1.19 -14.83 6.56
C HIS A 159 1.28 -15.44 7.96
N GLU A 160 2.29 -16.27 8.18
CA GLU A 160 2.60 -16.86 9.48
C GLU A 160 3.55 -15.93 10.24
N THR A 161 3.06 -15.29 11.30
CA THR A 161 3.91 -14.48 12.19
C THR A 161 3.51 -14.74 13.64
N LYS A 162 4.47 -14.53 14.56
CA LYS A 162 4.23 -14.55 16.03
C LYS A 162 3.10 -13.59 16.46
N ASN A 163 2.78 -12.61 15.62
CA ASN A 163 1.73 -11.62 15.88
C ASN A 163 0.34 -12.07 15.41
N ASN A 164 0.23 -13.29 14.86
CA ASN A 164 -1.00 -13.88 14.36
C ASN A 164 -1.33 -15.23 15.02
N ASP A 165 -0.72 -15.51 16.18
CA ASP A 165 -0.84 -16.80 16.88
C ASP A 165 -2.31 -17.14 17.19
N ALA A 166 -3.13 -16.15 17.54
CA ALA A 166 -4.56 -16.35 17.78
C ALA A 166 -5.32 -16.83 16.53
N TYR A 167 -5.06 -16.22 15.36
CA TYR A 167 -5.65 -16.66 14.10
C TYR A 167 -5.13 -18.05 13.72
N MET A 168 -3.82 -18.29 13.86
CA MET A 168 -3.23 -19.59 13.53
C MET A 168 -3.73 -20.69 14.45
N ALA A 169 -3.97 -20.39 15.73
CA ALA A 169 -4.62 -21.29 16.67
C ALA A 169 -6.08 -21.57 16.25
N ALA A 170 -6.83 -20.54 15.83
CA ALA A 170 -8.20 -20.71 15.32
C ALA A 170 -8.25 -21.54 14.02
N PHE A 171 -7.30 -21.32 13.09
CA PHE A 171 -7.13 -22.13 11.89
C PHE A 171 -6.80 -23.60 12.22
N ARG A 172 -5.82 -23.84 13.12
CA ARG A 172 -5.46 -25.20 13.58
C ARG A 172 -6.61 -25.91 14.30
N ALA A 173 -7.44 -25.16 15.01
CA ALA A 173 -8.65 -25.66 15.67
C ALA A 173 -9.84 -25.85 14.71
N GLY A 174 -9.66 -25.64 13.41
CA GLY A 174 -10.72 -25.78 12.40
C GLY A 174 -11.80 -24.69 12.46
N LYS A 175 -11.61 -23.63 13.24
CA LYS A 175 -12.55 -22.51 13.36
C LYS A 175 -12.44 -21.52 12.21
N ILE A 176 -11.35 -21.58 11.46
CA ILE A 176 -11.10 -20.79 10.26
C ILE A 176 -10.65 -21.76 9.17
N ASP A 177 -11.19 -21.63 7.96
CA ASP A 177 -11.03 -22.56 6.85
C ASP A 177 -9.82 -22.25 5.95
N ARG A 178 -9.15 -21.10 6.16
CA ARG A 178 -8.17 -20.56 5.20
C ARG A 178 -6.87 -20.10 5.85
N ILE A 179 -5.76 -20.54 5.24
CA ILE A 179 -4.42 -19.99 5.46
C ILE A 179 -4.41 -18.53 4.97
N PRO A 180 -3.93 -17.57 5.79
CA PRO A 180 -3.96 -16.17 5.43
C PRO A 180 -2.93 -15.93 4.31
N ARG A 181 -3.43 -15.65 3.11
CA ARG A 181 -2.68 -15.34 1.89
C ARG A 181 -3.43 -14.30 1.07
N TRP A 182 -2.74 -13.40 0.41
CA TRP A 182 -3.39 -12.35 -0.38
C TRP A 182 -4.30 -12.92 -1.47
N ASP A 183 -3.89 -14.00 -2.16
CA ASP A 183 -4.67 -14.66 -3.22
C ASP A 183 -6.07 -15.13 -2.78
N LYS A 184 -6.32 -15.26 -1.47
CA LYS A 184 -7.63 -15.65 -0.91
C LYS A 184 -8.55 -14.49 -0.59
N TYR A 185 -8.03 -13.26 -0.61
CA TYR A 185 -8.76 -12.07 -0.20
C TYR A 185 -8.84 -10.99 -1.26
N VAL A 186 -7.88 -10.91 -2.18
CA VAL A 186 -7.84 -9.85 -3.20
C VAL A 186 -8.36 -10.36 -4.52
N SER A 187 -9.09 -9.49 -5.20
CA SER A 187 -9.54 -9.66 -6.59
C SER A 187 -8.72 -8.82 -7.58
N TRP A 188 -7.84 -7.96 -7.06
CA TRP A 188 -6.99 -7.06 -7.85
C TRP A 188 -5.57 -7.00 -7.30
N LEU A 189 -4.60 -6.94 -8.20
CA LEU A 189 -3.20 -6.68 -7.93
C LEU A 189 -2.75 -5.47 -8.77
N PHE A 190 -2.39 -4.38 -8.10
CA PHE A 190 -1.77 -3.23 -8.74
C PHE A 190 -0.27 -3.30 -8.54
N VAL A 191 0.49 -3.15 -9.63
CA VAL A 191 1.95 -3.11 -9.60
C VAL A 191 2.38 -1.70 -10.00
N VAL A 192 3.01 -1.01 -9.06
CA VAL A 192 3.46 0.37 -9.23
C VAL A 192 4.97 0.40 -9.36
N THR A 193 5.45 1.00 -10.43
CA THR A 193 6.88 1.19 -10.69
C THR A 193 7.21 2.63 -11.09
N THR A 194 8.42 3.05 -10.80
CA THR A 194 9.02 4.33 -11.20
C THR A 194 9.69 4.27 -12.59
N PHE A 195 9.80 3.08 -13.19
CA PHE A 195 10.49 2.84 -14.47
C PHE A 195 9.50 2.51 -15.60
N GLU A 196 9.22 3.49 -16.46
CA GLU A 196 8.26 3.35 -17.58
C GLU A 196 8.59 2.19 -18.52
N SER A 197 9.87 2.03 -18.91
CA SER A 197 10.32 0.97 -19.83
C SER A 197 10.06 -0.46 -19.33
N ARG A 198 9.87 -0.62 -18.01
CA ARG A 198 9.59 -1.92 -17.41
C ARG A 198 8.12 -2.29 -17.43
N VAL A 199 7.21 -1.33 -17.63
CA VAL A 199 5.77 -1.61 -17.63
C VAL A 199 5.42 -2.62 -18.72
N ASP A 200 5.93 -2.43 -19.94
CA ASP A 200 5.61 -3.31 -21.07
C ASP A 200 6.28 -4.68 -20.94
N GLN A 201 7.53 -4.70 -20.48
CA GLN A 201 8.22 -5.95 -20.15
C GLN A 201 7.44 -6.74 -19.08
N PHE A 202 6.99 -6.08 -18.01
CA PHE A 202 6.22 -6.73 -16.95
C PHE A 202 4.88 -7.25 -17.42
N LYS A 203 4.15 -6.49 -18.24
CA LYS A 203 2.89 -6.97 -18.83
C LYS A 203 3.11 -8.24 -19.67
N SER A 204 4.18 -8.27 -20.46
CA SER A 204 4.55 -9.42 -21.30
C SER A 204 5.01 -10.64 -20.48
N GLU A 205 5.82 -10.44 -19.44
CA GLU A 205 6.25 -11.55 -18.58
C GLU A 205 5.12 -12.06 -17.68
N ALA A 206 4.27 -11.17 -17.18
CA ALA A 206 3.07 -11.55 -16.45
C ALA A 206 2.09 -12.32 -17.36
N SER A 207 1.88 -11.95 -18.63
CA SER A 207 1.01 -12.78 -19.48
C SER A 207 1.57 -14.20 -19.70
N LYS A 208 2.90 -14.34 -19.84
CA LYS A 208 3.58 -15.63 -20.01
C LYS A 208 3.59 -16.49 -18.75
N LEU A 209 3.86 -15.90 -17.58
CA LEU A 209 3.95 -16.64 -16.31
C LEU A 209 2.59 -17.17 -15.85
N TRP A 210 1.50 -16.62 -16.39
CA TRP A 210 0.14 -16.94 -15.98
C TRP A 210 -0.59 -17.84 -16.99
N THR A 211 -0.02 -18.03 -18.19
CA THR A 211 -0.52 -19.01 -19.18
C THR A 211 0.08 -20.41 -19.01
N LYS A 212 1.21 -20.58 -18.31
CA LYS A 212 1.78 -21.89 -17.93
C LYS A 212 2.82 -21.71 -16.83
N THR A 213 2.66 -22.36 -15.69
CA THR A 213 3.83 -22.67 -14.84
C THR A 213 3.69 -24.00 -14.16
N THR A 214 4.29 -25.01 -14.77
CA THR A 214 4.57 -26.28 -14.15
C THR A 214 5.82 -26.11 -13.29
N LYS A 215 5.72 -26.26 -11.96
CA LYS A 215 6.91 -26.44 -11.11
C LYS A 215 6.97 -27.90 -10.68
N LYS A 216 8.14 -28.52 -10.90
CA LYS A 216 8.49 -29.78 -10.24
C LYS A 216 8.78 -29.45 -8.78
N ILE A 217 7.92 -29.89 -7.87
CA ILE A 217 8.15 -29.79 -6.43
C ILE A 217 8.46 -31.17 -5.88
N PHE A 218 9.36 -31.23 -4.90
CA PHE A 218 9.76 -32.49 -4.27
C PHE A 218 8.90 -32.71 -3.03
N ILE A 219 8.02 -33.71 -3.07
CA ILE A 219 7.15 -34.08 -1.96
C ILE A 219 7.43 -35.56 -1.66
N ASN A 220 7.78 -35.86 -0.40
CA ASN A 220 8.01 -37.23 0.08
C ASN A 220 9.00 -38.07 -0.77
N GLY A 221 10.10 -37.47 -1.23
CA GLY A 221 11.12 -38.20 -2.01
C GLY A 221 10.80 -38.36 -3.50
N LYS A 222 9.69 -37.79 -4.00
CA LYS A 222 9.30 -37.84 -5.41
C LYS A 222 9.14 -36.44 -5.98
N HIS A 223 9.60 -36.25 -7.23
CA HIS A 223 9.27 -35.05 -8.01
C HIS A 223 7.82 -35.15 -8.47
N GLU A 224 6.94 -34.35 -7.88
CA GLU A 224 5.58 -34.16 -8.35
C GLU A 224 5.49 -32.92 -9.25
N THR A 225 4.85 -33.09 -10.39
CA THR A 225 4.54 -32.01 -11.32
C THR A 225 3.22 -31.41 -10.88
N VAL A 226 3.27 -30.29 -10.14
CA VAL A 226 2.05 -29.61 -9.69
C VAL A 226 1.78 -28.44 -10.62
N ASN A 227 0.61 -28.47 -11.25
CA ASN A 227 0.06 -27.30 -11.93
C ASN A 227 -0.36 -26.30 -10.86
N LEU A 228 0.51 -25.32 -10.58
CA LEU A 228 0.11 -24.15 -9.80
C LEU A 228 -0.60 -23.20 -10.77
N GLU A 229 -1.86 -23.47 -11.04
CA GLU A 229 -2.74 -22.46 -11.62
C GLU A 229 -2.78 -21.29 -10.65
N MET A 230 -2.32 -20.13 -11.12
CA MET A 230 -2.63 -18.89 -10.44
C MET A 230 -4.15 -18.73 -10.52
N PRO A 231 -4.82 -18.26 -9.45
CA PRO A 231 -6.26 -18.17 -9.49
C PRO A 231 -6.71 -17.24 -10.62
N ASP A 232 -7.56 -17.74 -11.53
CA ASP A 232 -8.23 -17.01 -12.62
C ASP A 232 -9.07 -15.79 -12.15
N ARG A 233 -8.96 -15.41 -10.88
CA ARG A 233 -9.81 -14.48 -10.15
C ARG A 233 -9.11 -13.17 -9.74
N VAL A 234 -7.82 -13.01 -10.04
CA VAL A 234 -7.07 -11.79 -9.68
C VAL A 234 -6.73 -11.00 -10.93
N ASN A 235 -7.38 -9.85 -11.09
CA ASN A 235 -7.05 -8.88 -12.13
C ASN A 235 -5.70 -8.21 -11.82
N ILE A 236 -4.82 -8.06 -12.81
CA ILE A 236 -3.51 -7.41 -12.62
C ILE A 236 -3.43 -6.16 -13.47
N GLU A 237 -3.08 -5.05 -12.85
CA GLU A 237 -2.86 -3.78 -13.53
C GLU A 237 -1.48 -3.23 -13.18
N VAL A 238 -0.66 -2.96 -14.20
CA VAL A 238 0.69 -2.41 -14.04
C VAL A 238 0.66 -0.93 -14.42
N GLN A 239 1.10 -0.09 -13.50
CA GLN A 239 1.16 1.36 -13.69
C GLN A 239 2.56 1.91 -13.42
N SER A 240 2.98 2.84 -14.28
CA SER A 240 4.11 3.70 -13.95
C SER A 240 3.62 4.96 -13.25
N LEU A 241 4.30 5.31 -12.16
CA LEU A 241 4.19 6.64 -11.58
C LEU A 241 5.49 7.39 -11.79
N LYS A 242 5.37 8.67 -12.13
CA LYS A 242 6.54 9.55 -12.18
C LYS A 242 7.19 9.58 -10.79
N PRO A 243 8.52 9.41 -10.68
CA PRO A 243 9.21 9.49 -9.41
C PRO A 243 8.85 10.80 -8.71
N ILE A 244 8.32 10.70 -7.50
CA ILE A 244 8.03 11.89 -6.68
C ILE A 244 9.34 12.54 -6.26
N TRP A 245 10.42 11.76 -6.13
CA TRP A 245 11.75 12.21 -5.74
C TRP A 245 12.71 12.15 -6.93
N ARG A 246 13.57 13.16 -7.05
CA ARG A 246 14.84 13.02 -7.76
C ARG A 246 15.90 12.88 -6.68
N ILE A 247 16.58 11.74 -6.64
CA ILE A 247 17.82 11.63 -5.87
C ILE A 247 18.80 12.56 -6.61
N ALA A 248 19.23 13.62 -5.92
CA ALA A 248 20.30 14.48 -6.40
C ALA A 248 21.64 13.81 -6.12
#